data_AF-A0A265E8D6-F1
#
_entry.id   AF-A0A265E8D6-F1
#
_cell.length_a   1.000
_cell.length_b   1.000
_cell.length_c   1.000
_cell.angle_alpha   90.00
_cell.angle_beta   90.00
_cell.angle_gamma   90.00
#
_symmetry.space_group_name_H-M   'P 1'
#
loop_
_entity.id
_entity.type
_entity.pdbx_description
1 polymer ?
#
loop_
_entity_poly.entity_id
_entity_poly.type
_entity_poly.pdbx_seq_one_letter_code
_entity_poly.pdbx_strand_id
1 'polypeptide(L)'
;MFIRLILIIALSFFVIYGLNYLDLADIGYSFQTVAVTAIVLIVLGILYRVFTKFLKVLLFVFVFLPLVALLIYYLYSFVTGTPMEMPDMDWIEKGTQWL
;
A
#
# COMPACT_ATOMS: atom_id res chain seq x y z
N MET A 1 21.06 -6.39 -12.11
CA MET A 1 21.25 -5.99 -10.69
C MET A 1 22.12 -4.74 -10.57
N PHE A 2 23.22 -4.63 -11.33
CA PHE A 2 24.15 -3.50 -11.28
C PHE A 2 23.50 -2.12 -11.52
N ILE A 3 22.65 -2.01 -12.56
CA ILE A 3 21.94 -0.75 -12.87
C ILE A 3 21.04 -0.25 -11.73
N ARG A 4 20.39 -1.17 -11.00
CA ARG A 4 19.55 -0.80 -9.84
C ARG A 4 20.39 -0.23 -8.72
N LEU A 5 21.59 -0.76 -8.52
CA LEU A 5 22.49 -0.32 -7.46
C LEU A 5 23.03 1.08 -7.76
N ILE A 6 23.39 1.34 -9.03
CA ILE A 6 23.78 2.68 -9.50
C ILE A 6 22.62 3.68 -9.31
N LEU A 7 21.39 3.30 -9.66
CA LEU A 7 20.22 4.16 -9.47
C LEU A 7 19.93 4.45 -8.00
N ILE A 8 20.10 3.47 -7.10
CA ILE A 8 19.95 3.70 -5.66
C ILE A 8 21.00 4.69 -5.15
N ILE A 9 22.25 4.55 -5.59
CA ILE A 9 23.33 5.48 -5.22
C ILE A 9 23.00 6.90 -5.73
N ALA A 10 22.60 7.04 -7.00
CA ALA A 10 22.19 8.33 -7.56
C ALA A 10 21.00 8.94 -6.81
N LEU A 11 20.02 8.11 -6.45
CA LEU A 11 18.86 8.53 -5.65
C LEU A 11 19.28 8.97 -4.24
N SER A 12 20.26 8.32 -3.61
CA SER A 12 20.81 8.76 -2.33
C SER A 12 21.38 10.18 -2.41
N PHE A 13 22.14 10.51 -3.45
CA PHE A 13 22.63 11.88 -3.66
C PHE A 13 21.48 12.88 -3.81
N PHE A 14 20.42 12.50 -4.54
CA PHE A 14 19.24 13.34 -4.72
C PHE A 14 18.48 13.56 -3.41
N VAL A 15 18.36 12.53 -2.57
CA VAL A 15 17.71 12.64 -1.26
C VAL A 15 18.52 13.52 -0.32
N ILE A 16 19.84 13.35 -0.24
CA ILE A 16 20.72 14.21 0.55
C ILE A 16 20.60 15.66 0.06
N TYR A 17 20.58 15.88 -1.26
CA TYR A 17 20.34 17.21 -1.84
C TYR A 17 19.00 17.80 -1.41
N GLY A 18 17.92 17.03 -1.50
CA GLY A 18 16.59 17.48 -1.09
C GLY A 18 16.51 17.81 0.40
N LEU A 19 17.14 17.02 1.27
CA LEU A 19 17.18 17.27 2.71
C LEU A 19 17.93 18.56 3.05
N ASN A 20 19.07 18.80 2.40
CA ASN A 20 19.81 20.05 2.56
C ASN A 20 19.06 21.26 1.97
N TYR A 21 18.44 21.09 0.79
CA TYR A 21 17.71 22.18 0.10
C TYR A 21 16.46 22.63 0.87
N LEU A 22 15.77 21.69 1.52
CA LEU A 22 14.60 21.97 2.35
C LEU A 22 14.97 22.36 3.79
N ASP A 23 16.27 22.47 4.10
CA ASP A 23 16.81 22.76 5.42
C ASP A 23 16.28 21.81 6.52
N LEU A 24 16.01 20.55 6.12
CA LEU A 24 15.48 19.51 7.01
C LEU A 24 16.60 18.82 7.80
N ALA A 25 17.80 18.76 7.22
CA ALA A 25 18.99 18.22 7.86
C ALA A 25 20.24 18.66 7.10
N ASP A 26 21.24 19.18 7.81
CA ASP A 26 22.56 19.50 7.27
C ASP A 26 23.42 18.23 7.16
N ILE A 27 23.36 17.59 6.00
CA ILE A 27 24.02 16.32 5.72
C ILE A 27 25.15 16.57 4.72
N GLY A 28 26.38 16.49 5.22
CA GLY A 28 27.57 16.56 4.38
C GLY A 28 27.66 15.39 3.38
N TYR A 29 28.13 15.68 2.17
CA TYR A 29 28.38 14.67 1.14
C TYR A 29 29.67 13.90 1.45
N SER A 30 29.53 12.73 2.07
CA SER A 30 30.61 11.79 2.32
C SER A 30 30.21 10.39 1.87
N PHE A 31 31.20 9.51 1.67
CA PHE A 31 30.91 8.10 1.34
C PHE A 31 30.02 7.43 2.40
N GLN A 32 30.19 7.79 3.67
CA GLN A 32 29.39 7.24 4.76
C GLN A 32 27.94 7.69 4.70
N THR A 33 27.68 8.98 4.47
CA THR A 33 26.30 9.51 4.40
C THR A 33 25.56 8.93 3.20
N VAL A 34 26.20 8.87 2.03
CA VAL A 34 25.61 8.26 0.83
C VAL A 34 25.30 6.77 1.04
N ALA A 35 26.19 6.02 1.70
CA ALA A 35 25.97 4.60 1.99
C ALA A 35 24.82 4.40 2.98
N VAL A 36 24.74 5.21 4.04
CA VAL A 36 23.63 5.15 5.01
C VAL A 36 22.30 5.49 4.32
N THR A 37 22.24 6.57 3.54
CA THR A 37 21.04 6.92 2.78
C THR A 37 20.63 5.81 1.81
N ALA A 38 21.59 5.15 1.14
CA ALA A 38 21.30 4.03 0.25
C ALA A 38 20.68 2.85 0.99
N ILE A 39 21.20 2.50 2.18
CA ILE A 39 20.65 1.45 3.03
C ILE A 39 19.23 1.80 3.45
N VAL A 40 18.99 3.04 3.89
CA VAL A 40 17.65 3.52 4.27
C VAL A 40 16.67 3.40 3.11
N LEU A 41 17.07 3.80 1.90
CA LEU A 41 16.24 3.68 0.70
C LEU A 41 15.89 2.22 0.38
N ILE A 42 16.84 1.30 0.55
CA ILE A 42 16.59 -0.14 0.36
C ILE A 42 15.58 -0.64 1.39
N VAL A 43 15.76 -0.31 2.67
CA VAL A 43 14.84 -0.70 3.75
C VAL A 43 13.44 -0.15 3.48
N LEU A 44 13.34 1.12 3.11
CA LEU A 44 12.06 1.76 2.79
C LEU A 44 11.37 1.09 1.59
N GLY A 45 12.14 0.72 0.56
CA GLY A 45 11.63 -0.01 -0.59
C GLY A 45 11.11 -1.41 -0.22
N ILE A 46 11.79 -2.12 0.69
CA ILE A 46 11.32 -3.41 1.21
C ILE A 46 10.03 -3.22 2.00
N LEU A 47 9.99 -2.24 2.91
CA LEU A 47 8.82 -1.96 3.73
C LEU A 47 7.60 -1.59 2.87
N TYR A 48 7.79 -0.72 1.86
CA TYR A 48 6.75 -0.39 0.89
C TYR A 48 6.24 -1.62 0.15
N ARG A 49 7.12 -2.54 -0.24
CA ARG A 49 6.73 -3.78 -0.93
C ARG A 49 5.93 -4.72 -0.02
N VAL A 50 6.29 -4.82 1.26
CA VAL A 50 5.53 -5.60 2.24
C VAL A 50 4.16 -4.96 2.48
N PHE A 51 4.15 -3.65 2.71
CA PHE A 51 2.93 -2.89 2.95
C PHE A 51 1.95 -2.97 1.78
N THR A 52 2.41 -2.80 0.54
CA THR A 52 1.54 -2.90 -0.65
C THR A 52 1.00 -4.32 -0.87
N LYS A 53 1.77 -5.37 -0.54
CA LYS A 53 1.25 -6.74 -0.56
C LYS A 53 0.16 -6.93 0.49
N PHE A 54 0.40 -6.46 1.71
CA PHE A 54 -0.58 -6.53 2.79
C PHE A 54 -1.86 -5.76 2.45
N LEU A 55 -1.72 -4.53 1.94
CA LEU A 55 -2.84 -3.70 1.51
C LEU A 55 -3.63 -4.35 0.38
N LYS A 56 -2.97 -5.02 -0.57
CA LYS A 56 -3.65 -5.79 -1.63
C LYS A 56 -4.49 -6.93 -1.05
N VAL A 57 -3.97 -7.65 -0.06
CA VAL A 57 -4.72 -8.72 0.61
C VAL A 57 -5.91 -8.14 1.38
N LEU A 58 -5.71 -7.02 2.08
CA LEU A 58 -6.77 -6.35 2.81
C LEU A 58 -7.87 -5.85 1.85
N LEU A 59 -7.51 -5.14 0.78
CA LEU A 59 -8.44 -4.75 -0.27
C LEU A 59 -9.15 -5.95 -0.88
N PHE A 60 -8.44 -7.06 -1.09
CA PHE A 60 -9.07 -8.27 -1.60
C PHE A 60 -10.16 -8.80 -0.66
N VAL A 61 -9.85 -8.92 0.63
CA VAL A 61 -10.77 -9.46 1.64
C VAL A 61 -11.96 -8.53 1.91
N PHE A 62 -11.73 -7.22 2.00
CA PHE A 62 -12.76 -6.27 2.41
C PHE A 62 -13.53 -5.65 1.25
N VAL A 63 -12.99 -5.64 0.02
CA VAL A 63 -13.64 -5.04 -1.15
C VAL A 63 -14.00 -6.10 -2.17
N PHE A 64 -13.05 -6.92 -2.60
CA PHE A 64 -13.32 -7.91 -3.67
C PHE A 64 -14.16 -9.08 -3.19
N LEU A 65 -13.87 -9.65 -2.01
CA LEU A 65 -14.58 -10.83 -1.51
C LEU A 65 -16.08 -10.57 -1.33
N PRO A 66 -16.53 -9.44 -0.74
CA PRO A 66 -17.96 -9.14 -0.63
C PRO A 66 -18.61 -8.90 -1.99
N LEU A 67 -17.92 -8.23 -2.92
CA LEU A 67 -18.42 -8.03 -4.28
C LEU A 67 -18.61 -9.36 -5.03
N VAL A 68 -17.66 -10.28 -4.91
CA VAL A 68 -17.78 -11.62 -5.50
C VAL A 68 -18.89 -12.43 -4.82
N ALA A 69 -19.02 -12.35 -3.49
CA ALA A 69 -20.10 -13.01 -2.76
C ALA A 69 -21.48 -12.50 -3.22
N LEU A 70 -21.64 -11.18 -3.39
CA LEU A 70 -22.85 -10.58 -3.94
C LEU A 70 -23.13 -11.03 -5.37
N LEU A 71 -22.11 -11.09 -6.22
CA LEU A 71 -22.23 -11.57 -7.59
C LEU A 71 -22.71 -13.03 -7.64
N ILE A 72 -22.12 -13.89 -6.80
CA ILE A 72 -22.51 -15.30 -6.70
C ILE A 72 -23.95 -15.42 -6.21
N TYR A 73 -24.33 -14.65 -5.19
CA TYR A 73 -25.69 -14.63 -4.66
C TYR A 73 -26.71 -14.18 -5.73
N TYR A 74 -26.37 -13.15 -6.52
CA TYR A 74 -27.18 -12.71 -7.66
C TYR A 74 -27.36 -13.79 -8.73
N LEU A 75 -26.28 -14.44 -9.13
CA LEU A 75 -26.35 -15.51 -10.13
C LEU A 75 -27.16 -16.70 -9.61
N TYR A 76 -26.97 -17.06 -8.34
CA TYR A 76 -27.72 -18.12 -7.70
C TYR A 76 -29.22 -17.81 -7.68
N SER A 77 -29.61 -16.61 -7.22
CA SER A 77 -31.02 -16.20 -7.14
C SER A 77 -31.68 -16.13 -8.52
N PHE A 78 -30.95 -15.69 -9.54
CA PHE A 78 -31.40 -15.69 -10.93
C PHE A 78 -31.71 -17.11 -11.44
N VAL A 79 -30.86 -18.08 -11.11
CA VAL A 79 -31.03 -19.48 -11.56
C VAL A 79 -32.14 -20.20 -10.78
N THR A 80 -32.25 -19.96 -9.47
CA THR A 80 -33.21 -20.66 -8.61
C THR A 80 -34.58 -19.98 -8.52
N GLY A 81 -34.70 -18.73 -9.01
CA GLY A 81 -35.92 -17.94 -8.91
C GLY A 81 -36.25 -17.49 -7.49
N THR A 82 -35.33 -17.65 -6.53
CA THR A 82 -35.51 -17.16 -5.16
C THR A 82 -35.43 -15.63 -5.16
N PRO A 83 -36.38 -14.91 -4.53
CA PRO A 83 -36.32 -13.45 -4.46
C PRO A 83 -35.05 -13.02 -3.74
N MET A 84 -34.41 -12.00 -4.29
CA MET A 84 -33.17 -11.46 -3.76
C MET A 84 -33.50 -10.59 -2.55
N GLU A 85 -33.21 -11.08 -1.34
CA GLU A 85 -33.24 -10.25 -0.16
C GLU A 85 -31.99 -9.37 -0.21
N MET A 86 -32.18 -8.05 -0.36
CA MET A 86 -31.05 -7.14 -0.26
C MET A 86 -30.45 -7.31 1.14
N PRO A 87 -29.13 -7.51 1.26
CA PRO A 87 -28.50 -7.60 2.57
C PRO A 87 -28.83 -6.33 3.34
N ASP A 88 -29.41 -6.50 4.52
CA ASP A 88 -29.77 -5.40 5.41
C ASP A 88 -28.50 -4.62 5.76
N MET A 89 -28.38 -3.39 5.26
CA MET A 89 -27.17 -2.57 5.39
C MET A 89 -27.03 -1.94 6.79
N ASP A 90 -27.93 -2.28 7.71
CA ASP A 90 -27.94 -1.91 9.14
C ASP A 90 -26.58 -2.11 9.84
N TRP A 91 -25.78 -3.08 9.40
CA TRP A 91 -24.44 -3.31 9.96
C TRP A 91 -23.43 -2.21 9.62
N ILE A 92 -23.59 -1.51 8.49
CA ILE A 92 -22.76 -0.35 8.10
C ILE A 92 -23.10 0.83 9.01
N GLU A 93 -24.38 1.08 9.22
CA GLU A 93 -24.88 2.15 10.09
C GLU A 93 -24.42 1.94 11.55
N LYS A 94 -24.53 0.71 12.05
CA LYS A 94 -24.03 0.34 13.39
C LYS A 94 -22.51 0.40 13.47
N GLY A 95 -21.77 0.09 12.40
CA GLY A 95 -20.31 0.21 12.35
C GLY A 95 -19.81 1.64 12.44
N THR A 96 -20.54 2.61 11.89
CA THR A 96 -20.22 4.05 11.97
C THR A 96 -20.54 4.70 13.31
N GLN A 97 -21.33 4.05 14.18
CA GLN A 97 -21.67 4.57 15.52
C GLN A 97 -20.58 4.32 16.58
N TRP A 98 -19.53 3.55 16.25
CA TRP A 98 -18.38 3.30 17.13
C TRP A 98 -17.16 4.20 16.84
N LEU A 99 -17.30 5.17 15.93
CA LEU A 99 -16.35 6.26 15.66
C LEU A 99 -16.93 7.59 16.15
#